data_AF-A0A9N9HIA4-F1
#
_entry.id   AF-A0A9N9HIA4-F1
#
_cell.length_a   1.000
_cell.length_b   1.000
_cell.length_c   1.000
_cell.angle_alpha   90.00
_cell.angle_beta   90.00
_cell.angle_gamma   90.00
#
_symmetry.space_group_name_H-M   'P 1'
#
loop_
_entity.id
_entity.type
_entity.pdbx_description
1 polymer ?
#
loop_
_entity_poly.entity_id
_entity_poly.type
_entity_poly.pdbx_seq_one_letter_code
_entity_poly.pdbx_strand_id
1 'polypeptide(L)'
;MSTQKSQKEMEYENFLKEFLEDFYHKIAYHSNIDDFENFENKIIKWIRLADEIMYIELMVNHQNKDLWFSSIIGFCYQYGIGKCEIDKSKALDSYLLAVNIKDEEKSMAEAPLRTVQSRIFNFQPD
;
A
#
# COMPACT_ATOMS: atom_id res chain seq x y z
N MET A 1 15.83 -13.59 23.28
CA MET A 1 15.06 -12.75 24.21
C MET A 1 13.85 -12.25 23.45
N SER A 2 12.66 -12.79 23.74
CA SER A 2 11.41 -12.36 23.13
C SER A 2 10.91 -11.12 23.86
N THR A 3 10.91 -9.97 23.21
CA THR A 3 10.41 -8.71 23.77
C THR A 3 8.89 -8.80 23.87
N GLN A 4 8.32 -8.77 25.08
CA GLN A 4 6.88 -8.58 25.26
C GLN A 4 6.52 -7.18 24.78
N LYS A 5 5.68 -7.11 23.75
CA LYS A 5 5.13 -5.87 23.20
C LYS A 5 4.19 -5.25 24.24
N SER A 6 4.30 -3.96 24.49
CA SER A 6 3.47 -3.27 25.48
C SER A 6 2.00 -3.28 25.06
N GLN A 7 1.07 -3.20 26.02
CA GLN A 7 -0.37 -3.24 25.74
C GLN A 7 -0.82 -2.10 24.79
N LYS A 8 -0.19 -0.94 24.92
CA LYS A 8 -0.42 0.21 24.03
C LYS A 8 0.05 -0.04 22.59
N GLU A 9 1.20 -0.69 22.40
CA GLU A 9 1.69 -1.07 21.07
C GLU A 9 0.82 -2.13 20.40
N MET A 10 0.20 -3.02 21.20
CA MET A 10 -0.73 -4.03 20.71
C MET A 10 -2.05 -3.42 20.23
N GLU A 11 -2.59 -2.45 20.95
CA GLU A 11 -3.79 -1.69 20.54
C GLU A 11 -3.57 -0.94 19.22
N TYR A 12 -2.41 -0.29 19.05
CA TYR A 12 -2.08 0.38 17.79
C TYR A 12 -1.95 -0.58 16.61
N GLU A 13 -1.31 -1.74 16.82
CA GLU A 13 -1.14 -2.71 15.74
C GLU A 13 -2.45 -3.37 15.32
N ASN A 14 -3.34 -3.67 16.28
CA ASN A 14 -4.68 -4.16 15.98
C ASN A 14 -5.48 -3.13 15.17
N PHE A 15 -5.42 -1.86 15.59
CA PHE A 15 -6.06 -0.78 14.86
C PHE A 15 -5.53 -0.63 13.43
N LEU A 16 -4.20 -0.69 13.23
CA LEU A 16 -3.61 -0.60 11.89
C LEU A 16 -4.04 -1.76 10.98
N LYS A 17 -4.25 -2.95 11.53
CA LYS A 17 -4.78 -4.11 10.78
C LYS A 17 -6.24 -3.90 10.40
N GLU A 18 -7.09 -3.43 11.32
CA GLU A 18 -8.48 -3.09 11.03
C GLU A 18 -8.58 -2.02 9.93
N PHE A 19 -7.75 -0.97 9.99
CA PHE A 19 -7.67 0.04 8.95
C PHE A 19 -7.28 -0.57 7.58
N LEU A 20 -6.28 -1.44 7.58
CA LEU A 20 -5.80 -2.11 6.36
C LEU A 20 -6.90 -2.98 5.74
N GLU A 21 -7.62 -3.75 6.56
CA GLU A 21 -8.77 -4.54 6.14
C GLU A 21 -9.87 -3.66 5.56
N ASP A 22 -10.25 -2.58 6.24
CA ASP A 22 -11.26 -1.63 5.77
C ASP A 22 -10.88 -0.99 4.43
N PHE A 23 -9.60 -0.63 4.27
CA PHE A 23 -9.07 -0.08 3.02
C PHE A 23 -9.21 -1.08 1.88
N TYR A 24 -8.79 -2.35 2.07
CA TYR A 24 -8.92 -3.38 1.05
C TYR A 24 -10.38 -3.69 0.70
N HIS A 25 -11.27 -3.76 1.70
CA HIS A 25 -12.70 -3.94 1.46
C HIS A 25 -13.28 -2.79 0.64
N LYS A 26 -12.88 -1.54 0.92
CA LYS A 26 -13.31 -0.38 0.13
C LYS A 26 -12.83 -0.43 -1.31
N ILE A 27 -11.56 -0.84 -1.52
CA ILE A 27 -11.04 -1.04 -2.88
C ILE A 27 -11.88 -2.08 -3.60
N ALA A 28 -12.01 -3.29 -3.04
CA ALA A 28 -12.70 -4.41 -3.67
C ALA A 28 -14.19 -4.13 -3.90
N TYR A 29 -14.84 -3.46 -2.95
CA TYR A 29 -16.25 -3.13 -3.02
C TYR A 29 -16.55 -2.08 -4.11
N HIS A 30 -15.73 -1.04 -4.19
CA HIS A 30 -15.95 0.03 -5.15
C HIS A 30 -15.32 -0.23 -6.54
N SER A 31 -14.35 -1.14 -6.66
CA SER A 31 -13.81 -1.57 -7.96
C SER A 31 -14.81 -2.41 -8.78
N ASN A 32 -15.87 -2.92 -8.14
CA ASN A 32 -16.97 -3.65 -8.79
C ASN A 32 -18.10 -2.73 -9.29
N ILE A 33 -17.96 -1.41 -9.15
CA ILE A 33 -18.94 -0.43 -9.61
C ILE A 33 -18.31 0.25 -10.83
N ASP A 34 -19.02 0.30 -11.97
CA ASP A 34 -18.56 0.87 -13.26
C ASP A 34 -18.20 2.38 -13.21
N ASP A 35 -18.06 2.95 -12.02
CA ASP A 35 -17.85 4.37 -11.74
C ASP A 35 -16.47 4.59 -11.10
N PHE A 36 -15.42 4.19 -11.83
CA PHE A 36 -14.02 4.28 -11.42
C PHE A 36 -13.60 5.73 -11.10
N GLU A 37 -14.15 6.70 -11.84
CA GLU A 37 -13.87 8.13 -11.66
C GLU A 37 -14.38 8.66 -10.29
N ASN A 38 -15.37 7.98 -9.73
CA ASN A 38 -15.96 8.28 -8.42
C ASN A 38 -15.30 7.48 -7.29
N PHE A 39 -14.61 6.38 -7.61
CA PHE A 39 -14.00 5.49 -6.63
C PHE A 39 -12.81 6.13 -5.89
N GLU A 40 -11.84 6.68 -6.62
CA GLU A 40 -10.66 7.29 -6.01
C GLU A 40 -11.05 8.46 -5.10
N ASN A 41 -11.99 9.29 -5.56
CA ASN A 41 -12.56 10.39 -4.78
C ASN A 41 -13.27 9.91 -3.51
N LYS A 42 -13.97 8.77 -3.55
CA LYS A 42 -14.60 8.16 -2.35
C LYS A 42 -13.54 7.67 -1.35
N ILE A 43 -12.48 7.00 -1.83
CA ILE A 43 -11.38 6.58 -0.96
C ILE A 43 -10.68 7.79 -0.35
N ILE A 44 -10.31 8.80 -1.15
CA ILE A 44 -9.65 10.02 -0.67
C ILE A 44 -10.49 10.68 0.43
N LYS A 45 -11.80 10.84 0.21
CA LYS A 45 -12.71 11.39 1.22
C LYS A 45 -12.75 10.54 2.49
N TRP A 46 -12.77 9.21 2.36
CA TRP A 46 -12.78 8.32 3.52
C TRP A 46 -11.48 8.39 4.32
N ILE A 47 -10.31 8.35 3.67
CA ILE A 47 -9.01 8.52 4.34
C ILE A 47 -8.95 9.88 5.03
N ARG A 48 -9.47 10.93 4.37
CA ARG A 48 -9.62 12.28 4.93
C ARG A 48 -10.43 12.35 6.21
N LEU A 49 -11.55 11.64 6.23
CA LEU A 49 -12.45 11.59 7.38
C LEU A 49 -11.92 10.69 8.50
N ALA A 50 -11.01 9.77 8.21
CA ALA A 50 -10.41 8.90 9.22
C ALA A 50 -9.50 9.66 10.22
N ASP A 51 -9.15 10.93 9.94
CA ASP A 51 -8.37 11.90 10.75
C ASP A 51 -6.83 11.78 10.57
N GLU A 52 -6.25 12.70 9.80
CA GLU A 52 -5.27 12.39 8.75
C GLU A 52 -3.77 12.46 9.08
N ILE A 53 -3.38 12.88 10.28
CA ILE A 53 -1.94 13.05 10.56
C ILE A 53 -1.34 11.84 11.27
N MET A 54 -2.06 11.31 12.26
CA MET A 54 -1.51 10.29 13.14
C MET A 54 -1.37 8.94 12.42
N TYR A 55 -2.33 8.53 11.59
CA TYR A 55 -2.33 7.19 10.99
C TYR A 55 -1.30 7.03 9.87
N ILE A 56 -1.16 8.03 9.00
CA ILE A 56 -0.15 8.01 7.94
C ILE A 56 1.26 8.00 8.55
N GLU A 57 1.47 8.80 9.61
CA GLU A 57 2.74 8.82 10.33
C GLU A 57 3.03 7.49 11.04
N LEU A 58 2.02 6.83 11.62
CA LEU A 58 2.16 5.50 12.19
C LEU A 58 2.50 4.45 11.11
N MET A 59 1.85 4.49 9.94
CA MET A 59 2.12 3.56 8.84
C MET A 59 3.52 3.76 8.26
N VAL A 60 3.93 5.02 8.01
CA VAL A 60 5.24 5.35 7.44
C VAL A 60 6.39 5.00 8.39
N ASN A 61 6.16 5.04 9.70
CA ASN A 61 7.17 4.69 10.71
C ASN A 61 7.07 3.24 11.21
N HIS A 62 6.11 2.44 10.70
CA HIS A 62 5.92 1.07 11.14
C HIS A 62 7.07 0.16 10.68
N GLN A 63 7.51 -0.77 11.54
CA GLN A 63 8.59 -1.71 11.21
C GLN A 63 8.30 -2.58 9.97
N ASN A 64 7.03 -2.88 9.70
CA ASN A 64 6.58 -3.67 8.55
C ASN A 64 5.94 -2.78 7.45
N LYS A 65 6.29 -1.49 7.40
CA LYS A 65 5.65 -0.54 6.46
C LYS A 65 5.70 -0.98 5.01
N ASP A 66 6.81 -1.58 4.59
CA ASP A 66 7.04 -1.95 3.20
C ASP A 66 6.10 -3.12 2.83
N LEU A 67 5.90 -4.07 3.74
CA LEU A 67 5.02 -5.24 3.55
C LEU A 67 3.53 -4.87 3.65
N TRP A 68 3.14 -4.10 4.67
CA TRP A 68 1.71 -3.88 4.97
C TRP A 68 1.13 -2.63 4.31
N PHE A 69 1.93 -1.58 4.17
CA PHE A 69 1.43 -0.24 3.90
C PHE A 69 1.96 0.38 2.61
N SER A 70 2.88 -0.26 1.89
CA SER A 70 3.46 0.26 0.64
C SER A 70 2.39 0.72 -0.36
N SER A 71 1.32 -0.05 -0.56
CA SER A 71 0.20 0.36 -1.44
C SER A 71 -0.54 1.61 -0.95
N ILE A 72 -0.79 1.73 0.37
CA ILE A 72 -1.48 2.88 0.96
C ILE A 72 -0.58 4.11 0.95
N ILE A 73 0.70 3.96 1.29
CA ILE A 73 1.71 5.02 1.27
C ILE A 73 1.86 5.58 -0.16
N GLY A 74 1.90 4.70 -1.16
CA GLY A 74 1.92 5.11 -2.56
C GLY A 74 0.70 5.95 -2.94
N PHE A 75 -0.49 5.53 -2.50
CA PHE A 75 -1.74 6.26 -2.71
C PHE A 75 -1.74 7.64 -2.02
N CYS A 76 -1.19 7.74 -0.82
CA CYS A 76 -1.06 9.00 -0.11
C CYS A 76 -0.14 9.99 -0.84
N TYR A 77 1.01 9.54 -1.35
CA TYR A 77 1.91 10.38 -2.14
C TYR A 77 1.34 10.74 -3.53
N GLN A 78 0.49 9.91 -4.12
CA GLN A 78 -0.15 10.22 -5.40
C GLN A 78 -1.15 11.38 -5.29
N TYR A 79 -1.92 11.41 -4.20
CA TYR A 79 -3.05 12.34 -4.03
C TYR A 79 -2.82 13.45 -3.00
N GLY A 80 -1.68 13.47 -2.32
CA GLY A 80 -1.36 14.49 -1.33
C GLY A 80 -2.21 14.34 -0.06
N ILE A 81 -2.20 13.15 0.55
CA ILE A 81 -3.07 12.80 1.67
C ILE A 81 -2.30 12.91 3.00
N GLY A 82 -2.90 13.58 3.99
CA GLY A 82 -2.27 13.91 5.28
C GLY A 82 -0.93 14.62 5.16
N LYS A 83 0.14 14.04 5.71
CA LYS A 83 1.52 14.60 5.66
C LYS A 83 2.30 14.24 4.39
N CYS A 84 1.74 13.42 3.50
CA CYS A 84 2.37 13.11 2.23
C CYS A 84 2.10 14.24 1.24
N GLU A 85 3.11 15.01 0.89
CA GLU A 85 3.04 15.93 -0.25
C GLU A 85 2.94 15.14 -1.56
N ILE A 86 2.36 15.73 -2.60
CA ILE A 86 2.24 15.06 -3.90
C ILE A 86 3.66 14.79 -4.44
N ASP A 87 4.03 13.51 -4.52
CA ASP A 87 5.33 13.05 -4.98
C ASP A 87 5.15 11.76 -5.78
N LYS A 88 5.07 11.91 -7.11
CA LYS A 88 4.83 10.79 -8.03
C LYS A 88 5.97 9.77 -8.03
N SER A 89 7.19 10.17 -7.70
CA SER A 89 8.33 9.25 -7.64
C SER A 89 8.18 8.34 -6.42
N LYS A 90 7.93 8.93 -5.25
CA LYS A 90 7.69 8.14 -4.02
C LYS A 90 6.44 7.26 -4.14
N ALA A 91 5.41 7.75 -4.83
CA ALA A 91 4.23 6.96 -5.13
C ALA A 91 4.59 5.70 -5.95
N LEU A 92 5.32 5.90 -7.05
CA LEU A 92 5.78 4.81 -7.91
C LEU A 92 6.67 3.81 -7.17
N ASP A 93 7.67 4.30 -6.41
CA ASP A 93 8.57 3.45 -5.63
C ASP A 93 7.79 2.59 -4.62
N SER A 94 6.79 3.18 -3.97
CA SER A 94 5.94 2.46 -3.01
C SER A 94 5.09 1.38 -3.71
N TYR A 95 4.55 1.66 -4.89
CA TYR A 95 3.82 0.64 -5.66
C TYR A 95 4.72 -0.48 -6.17
N LEU A 96 5.94 -0.16 -6.61
CA LEU A 96 6.92 -1.17 -7.02
C LEU A 96 7.30 -2.07 -5.85
N LEU A 97 7.50 -1.50 -4.65
CA LEU A 97 7.70 -2.29 -3.42
C LEU A 97 6.52 -3.23 -3.17
N ALA A 98 5.28 -2.75 -3.26
CA ALA A 98 4.09 -3.56 -3.03
C ALA A 98 3.96 -4.75 -4.00
N VAL A 99 4.40 -4.60 -5.25
CA VAL A 99 4.37 -5.67 -6.26
C VAL A 99 5.55 -6.63 -6.09
N ASN A 100 6.75 -6.11 -5.85
CA ASN A 100 7.96 -6.93 -5.68
C ASN A 100 7.88 -7.83 -4.44
N ILE A 101 7.23 -7.36 -3.37
CA ILE A 101 6.99 -8.16 -2.17
C ILE A 101 6.10 -9.37 -2.45
N LYS A 102 5.10 -9.23 -3.33
CA LYS A 102 4.28 -10.37 -3.79
C LYS A 102 5.11 -11.36 -4.60
N ASP A 103 6.08 -10.89 -5.37
CA ASP A 103 6.99 -11.74 -6.12
C ASP A 103 7.99 -12.48 -5.23
N GLU A 104 8.42 -11.93 -4.09
CA GLU A 104 9.27 -12.63 -3.12
C GLU A 104 8.52 -13.74 -2.38
N GLU A 105 7.29 -13.49 -1.91
CA GLU A 105 6.40 -14.54 -1.36
C GLU A 105 6.08 -15.62 -2.41
N LYS A 106 5.91 -15.23 -3.67
CA LYS A 106 5.69 -16.14 -4.79
C LYS A 106 6.96 -16.86 -5.25
N SER A 107 8.16 -16.30 -5.04
CA SER A 107 9.44 -16.91 -5.42
C SER A 107 9.80 -18.13 -4.57
N MET A 108 9.20 -18.25 -3.37
CA MET A 108 9.20 -19.51 -2.60
C MET A 108 8.26 -20.58 -3.20
N ALA A 109 7.37 -20.20 -4.13
CA ALA A 109 6.38 -21.10 -4.73
C ALA A 109 6.60 -21.37 -6.24
N GLU A 110 7.07 -20.42 -7.05
CA GLU A 110 7.02 -20.54 -8.52
C GLU A 110 8.17 -19.79 -9.25
N ALA A 111 9.27 -20.51 -9.47
CA ALA A 111 10.39 -20.10 -10.34
C ALA A 111 10.12 -19.78 -11.85
N PRO A 112 8.96 -20.03 -12.50
CA PRO A 112 8.86 -19.85 -13.96
C PRO A 112 8.67 -18.40 -14.50
N LEU A 113 8.24 -17.42 -13.69
CA LEU A 113 7.83 -16.10 -14.20
C LEU A 113 8.98 -15.15 -14.61
N ARG A 114 10.23 -15.45 -14.20
CA ARG A 114 11.43 -14.72 -14.65
C ARG A 114 11.62 -14.72 -16.17
N THR A 115 11.01 -15.67 -16.88
CA THR A 115 11.12 -15.81 -18.35
C THR A 115 10.28 -14.78 -19.12
N VAL A 116 9.24 -14.21 -18.50
CA VAL A 116 8.35 -13.25 -19.17
C VAL A 116 8.86 -11.82 -19.00
N GLN A 117 9.40 -11.45 -17.82
CA GLN A 117 9.97 -10.12 -17.58
C GLN A 117 11.21 -9.83 -18.45
N SER A 118 12.04 -10.83 -18.75
CA SER A 118 13.20 -10.64 -19.65
C SER A 118 12.81 -10.35 -21.11
N ARG A 119 11.59 -10.71 -21.53
CA ARG A 119 11.09 -10.40 -22.87
C ARG A 119 10.55 -8.97 -23.00
N ILE A 120 10.03 -8.41 -21.91
CA ILE A 120 9.48 -7.04 -21.90
C ILE A 120 10.61 -5.99 -21.89
N PHE A 121 11.73 -6.27 -21.21
CA PHE A 121 12.87 -5.35 -21.12
C PHE A 121 13.79 -5.30 -22.37
N ASN A 122 13.56 -6.17 -23.36
CA ASN A 122 14.36 -6.19 -24.61
C ASN A 122 13.68 -5.48 -25.79
N PHE A 123 12.60 -4.71 -25.57
CA PHE A 123 12.00 -3.89 -26.62
C PHE A 123 12.76 -2.55 -26.70
N GLN A 124 13.77 -2.48 -27.56
CA GLN A 124 14.27 -1.20 -28.07
C GLN A 124 13.60 -0.93 -29.42
N PRO A 125 12.94 0.23 -29.61
CA PRO A 125 12.45 0.60 -30.92
C PRO A 125 13.60 1.10 -31.80
N ASP A 126 13.57 0.72 -33.09
CA ASP A 126 14.45 1.24 -34.14
C ASP A 126 14.24 2.74 -34.41
#